data_AF-A0A7C2S8R7-F1
#
_entry.id   AF-A0A7C2S8R7-F1
#
_cell.length_a   1.000
_cell.length_b   1.000
_cell.length_c   1.000
_cell.angle_alpha   90.00
_cell.angle_beta   90.00
_cell.angle_gamma   90.00
#
_symmetry.space_group_name_H-M   'P 1'
#
loop_
_entity.id
_entity.type
_entity.pdbx_description
1 polymer ?
#
loop_
_entity_poly.entity_id
_entity_poly.type
_entity_poly.pdbx_seq_one_letter_code
_entity_poly.pdbx_strand_id
1 'polypeptide(L)' 'MRAIFALMRKELLQLKRDRKILPILFLAPIFQLIILGYAATTDVKLVELGLCDLDRSSESRALLERFTA' A
#
# COMPACT_ATOMS: atom_id res chain seq x y z
N MET A 1 -41.09 -1.72 -8.74
CA MET A 1 -39.93 -2.63 -8.92
C MET A 1 -39.64 -3.02 -10.37
N ARG A 2 -40.63 -3.35 -11.21
CA ARG A 2 -40.40 -3.77 -12.62
C ARG A 2 -39.56 -2.79 -13.47
N ALA A 3 -39.80 -1.48 -13.32
CA ALA A 3 -39.04 -0.46 -14.05
C ALA A 3 -37.55 -0.43 -13.67
N ILE A 4 -37.24 -0.54 -12.38
CA ILE A 4 -35.85 -0.57 -11.86
C ILE A 4 -35.10 -1.80 -12.39
N PHE A 5 -35.76 -2.96 -12.41
CA PHE A 5 -35.15 -4.18 -12.93
C PHE A 5 -34.87 -4.08 -14.44
N ALA A 6 -35.78 -3.48 -15.21
CA ALA A 6 -35.57 -3.23 -16.64
C ALA A 6 -34.38 -2.28 -16.89
N LEU A 7 -34.24 -1.23 -16.06
CA LEU A 7 -33.11 -0.31 -16.12
C LEU A 7 -31.79 -1.03 -15.78
N MET A 8 -31.74 -1.79 -14.69
CA MET A 8 -30.54 -2.55 -14.32
C MET A 8 -30.12 -3.53 -15.41
N ARG A 9 -31.07 -4.26 -16.00
CA ARG A 9 -30.78 -5.20 -17.10
C ARG A 9 -30.17 -4.47 -18.30
N LYS A 10 -30.66 -3.28 -18.65
CA LYS A 10 -30.11 -2.46 -19.73
C LYS A 10 -28.65 -2.07 -19.43
N GLU A 11 -28.39 -1.52 -18.25
CA GLU A 11 -27.05 -1.04 -17.88
C GLU A 11 -26.04 -2.21 -17.75
N LEU A 12 -26.46 -3.36 -17.23
CA LEU A 12 -25.60 -4.57 -17.18
C LEU A 12 -25.24 -5.10 -18.57
N LEU A 13 -26.19 -5.09 -19.51
CA LEU A 13 -25.93 -5.49 -20.89
C LEU A 13 -25.01 -4.47 -21.59
N GLN A 14 -25.19 -3.17 -21.31
CA GLN A 14 -24.33 -2.12 -21.84
C GLN A 14 -22.89 -2.26 -21.31
N LEU A 15 -22.73 -2.48 -20.01
CA LEU A 15 -21.45 -2.75 -19.37
C LEU A 15 -20.75 -3.98 -19.94
N LYS A 16 -21.49 -5.08 -20.14
CA LYS A 16 -20.94 -6.31 -20.75
C LYS A 16 -20.49 -6.09 -22.20
N ARG A 17 -21.17 -5.23 -22.95
CA ARG A 17 -20.84 -4.94 -24.36
C ARG A 17 -19.64 -4.01 -24.49
N ASP A 18 -19.39 -3.17 -23.49
CA ASP A 18 -18.22 -2.30 -23.45
C ASP A 18 -16.96 -3.08 -23.09
N ARG A 19 -16.26 -3.55 -24.14
CA ARG A 19 -15.01 -4.31 -24.01
C ARG A 19 -13.87 -3.52 -23.35
N LYS A 20 -13.94 -2.18 -23.27
CA LYS A 20 -12.90 -1.35 -22.65
C LYS A 20 -13.15 -1.18 -21.16
N ILE A 21 -14.41 -0.96 -20.76
CA ILE A 21 -14.76 -0.75 -19.35
C ILE A 21 -14.71 -2.06 -18.56
N LEU A 22 -15.12 -3.18 -19.17
CA LEU A 22 -15.22 -4.45 -18.45
C LEU A 22 -13.86 -4.89 -17.83
N PRO A 23 -12.72 -4.85 -18.53
CA PRO A 23 -11.42 -5.12 -17.91
C PRO A 23 -11.06 -4.12 -16.82
N ILE A 24 -11.27 -2.81 -17.02
CA ILE A 24 -10.92 -1.77 -16.04
C ILE A 24 -11.66 -2.00 -14.72
N LEU A 25 -12.94 -2.37 -14.78
CA LEU A 25 -13.78 -2.64 -13.62
C LEU A 25 -13.19 -3.73 -12.71
N PHE A 26 -12.49 -4.73 -13.26
CA PHE A 26 -11.87 -5.80 -12.49
C PHE A 26 -10.38 -5.57 -12.23
N LEU A 27 -9.63 -5.12 -13.23
CA LEU A 27 -8.19 -4.93 -13.12
C LEU A 27 -7.87 -3.80 -12.13
N ALA A 28 -8.56 -2.66 -12.20
CA ALA A 28 -8.29 -1.53 -11.30
C ALA A 28 -8.38 -1.92 -9.81
N PRO A 29 -9.46 -2.58 -9.32
CA PRO A 29 -9.51 -3.00 -7.93
C PRO A 29 -8.51 -4.12 -7.60
N ILE A 30 -8.20 -5.04 -8.53
CA ILE A 30 -7.14 -6.04 -8.30
C ILE A 30 -5.78 -5.37 -8.10
N PHE A 31 -5.41 -4.43 -8.99
CA PHE A 31 -4.18 -3.66 -8.85
C PHE A 31 -4.17 -2.84 -7.57
N GLN A 32 -5.30 -2.23 -7.21
CA GLN A 32 -5.45 -1.50 -5.95
C GLN A 32 -5.20 -2.40 -4.74
N LEU A 33 -5.73 -3.63 -4.71
CA LEU A 33 -5.49 -4.59 -3.64
C LEU A 33 -4.03 -5.05 -3.58
N ILE A 34 -3.39 -5.25 -4.73
CA ILE A 34 -1.96 -5.59 -4.79
C ILE A 34 -1.14 -4.44 -4.19
N ILE A 35 -1.33 -3.21 -4.69
CA ILE A 35 -0.62 -2.02 -4.19
C ILE A 35 -0.86 -1.87 -2.69
N LEU A 36 -2.10 -1.97 -2.23
CA LEU A 36 -2.45 -1.86 -0.83
C LEU A 36 -1.80 -2.97 0.01
N GLY A 37 -1.82 -4.23 -0.45
CA GLY A 37 -1.20 -5.34 0.27
C GLY A 37 0.31 -5.19 0.43
N TYR A 38 0.99 -4.63 -0.58
CA TYR A 38 2.43 -4.33 -0.51
C TYR A 38 2.73 -3.07 0.32
N ALA A 39 1.90 -2.03 0.21
CA ALA A 39 2.12 -0.74 0.87
C ALA A 39 1.65 -0.73 2.34
N ALA A 40 0.68 -1.56 2.71
CA ALA A 40 0.14 -1.66 4.07
C ALA A 40 1.07 -2.45 5.02
N THR A 41 2.37 -2.34 4.82
CA THR A 41 3.39 -2.81 5.76
C THR A 41 3.95 -1.62 6.52
N THR A 42 4.07 -1.75 7.83
CA THR A 42 4.79 -0.79 8.70
C THR A 42 6.26 -1.16 8.87
N ASP A 43 6.75 -2.14 8.12
CA ASP A 43 8.13 -2.61 8.19
C ASP A 43 9.10 -1.55 7.63
N VAL A 44 9.94 -1.00 8.50
CA VAL A 44 10.95 -0.01 8.12
C VAL A 44 12.27 -0.73 7.89
N LYS A 45 12.56 -1.05 6.63
CA LYS A 45 13.73 -1.84 6.23
C LYS A 45 15.05 -1.07 6.24
N LEU A 46 14.97 0.25 6.14
CA LEU A 46 16.14 1.11 6.06
C LEU A 46 15.89 2.33 6.94
N VAL A 47 16.49 2.31 8.14
CA VAL A 47 16.52 3.44 9.07
C VAL A 47 17.97 3.83 9.25
N GLU A 48 18.30 5.09 8.97
CA GLU A 48 19.62 5.62 9.28
C GLU A 48 19.77 5.74 10.81
N LEU A 49 20.86 5.18 11.33
CA LEU A 49 21.18 5.25 12.75
C LEU A 49 21.68 6.66 13.10
N GLY A 50 20.87 7.44 13.82
CA GLY A 50 21.29 8.70 14.42
C GLY A 50 21.90 8.49 15.81
N LEU A 51 23.12 8.96 16.04
CA LEU A 51 23.80 8.90 17.33
C LEU A 51 23.80 10.27 18.01
N CYS A 52 23.42 10.32 19.29
CA CYS A 52 23.45 11.53 20.10
C CYS A 52 24.08 11.22 21.47
N ASP A 53 25.30 11.68 21.69
CA ASP A 53 26.05 11.49 22.94
C ASP A 53 26.13 12.81 23.72
N LEU A 54 25.24 12.96 24.69
CA LEU A 54 25.20 14.11 25.58
C LEU A 54 26.08 13.93 26.82
N ASP A 55 26.33 12.69 27.23
CA ASP A 55 27.12 12.34 28.42
C ASP A 55 28.62 12.45 28.16
N ARG A 56 29.07 12.16 26.93
CA ARG A 56 30.46 12.30 26.45
C ARG A 56 31.51 11.52 27.26
N SER A 57 31.07 10.59 28.10
CA SER A 57 31.88 9.72 28.94
C SER A 57 32.61 8.64 28.13
N SER A 58 33.63 8.04 28.73
CA SER A 58 34.36 6.90 28.16
C SER A 58 33.44 5.70 27.92
N GLU A 59 32.50 5.49 28.84
CA GLU A 59 31.53 4.41 28.88
C GLU A 59 30.50 4.59 27.76
N SER A 60 30.02 5.82 27.54
CA SER A 60 29.15 6.17 26.41
C SER A 60 29.83 5.90 25.07
N ARG A 61 31.11 6.28 24.92
CA ARG A 61 31.87 6.03 23.67
C ARG A 61 32.14 4.56 23.40
N ALA A 62 32.47 3.79 24.43
CA ALA A 62 32.64 2.34 24.32
C ALA A 62 31.35 1.63 23.90
N LEU A 63 30.18 2.17 24.27
CA LEU A 63 28.89 1.69 23.78
C LEU A 63 28.69 2.04 22.30
N LEU A 64 28.95 3.28 21.90
CA LEU A 64 28.82 3.73 20.51
C LEU A 64 29.66 2.89 19.55
N GLU A 65 30.91 2.61 19.91
CA GLU A 65 31.83 1.80 19.09
C GLU A 65 31.24 0.41 18.76
N ARG A 66 30.45 -0.18 19.67
CA ARG A 66 29.83 -1.49 19.43
C ARG A 66 28.65 -1.44 18.45
N PHE A 67 28.03 -0.28 18.26
CA PHE A 67 26.92 -0.09 17.33
C PHE A 67 27.40 0.37 15.95
N THR A 68 28.62 0.89 15.84
CA THR A 68 29.20 1.39 14.58
C THR A 68 30.27 0.49 13.95
N ALA A 69 30.80 -0.49 14.69
CA ALA A 69 31.76 -1.49 14.21
C ALA A 69 31.07 -2.68 13.53
#